data_AF-A0AAD7GM46-F1
#
_entry.id   AF-A0AAD7GM46-F1
#
_cell.length_a   1.000
_cell.length_b   1.000
_cell.length_c   1.000
_cell.angle_alpha   90.00
_cell.angle_beta   90.00
_cell.angle_gamma   90.00
#
_symmetry.space_group_name_H-M   'P 1'
#
loop_
_entity.id
_entity.type
_entity.pdbx_description
1 polymer ?
#
loop_
_entity_poly.entity_id
_entity_poly.type
_entity_poly.pdbx_seq_one_letter_code
_entity_poly.pdbx_strand_id
1 'polypeptide(L)'
;MSTTPFVYNWGLPGINIPAPLTRDGYGPSAVPIQWSRLKFSPIGLYDLRRRQGVLRREPGVFQQFRQRFITSDIAWFAAGASTDGRHIPGHNSFFPEFDALRHSLPTGRIGSAARKDLNDQLETAVFDLATCWDRTFGGSTIIMHISGTTVPNTPSQPQFLRCSAYIPPSFLADNPASHGPIAKIVQTFIESVGIPTVQQWRNNANHRGWSLTQSGPGVHPNAASSVLIPAPSPPDSAHYKFNGRPFGVLDDLLATMAPALGPVIIPDDDDDDDEYDDTTMDLIAAVERLGYAEARVRELEEQEEILVSQVAALEVALEKSCQSLRVALGNSVSSTPTTPLRSQPLMQPSASRRPPPYSPSTNRTSRIAPVASSSHLVSPVASSSRRMAEPRSPTEPSGLESFIRAHDLQESAIAIRWMMHSFHPAKWQAELLELDISGSLASELLDVLSEN
;
A
#
# COMPACT_ATOMS: atom_id res chain seq x y z
N MET A 1 21.18 36.51 -7.49
CA MET A 1 21.96 35.55 -8.31
C MET A 1 20.99 34.69 -9.09
N SER A 2 20.92 34.85 -10.41
CA SER A 2 20.11 33.98 -11.27
C SER A 2 20.87 32.68 -11.47
N THR A 3 20.41 31.59 -10.85
CA THR A 3 20.96 30.25 -11.10
C THR A 3 20.29 29.71 -12.36
N THR A 4 20.96 29.82 -13.50
CA THR A 4 20.55 29.11 -14.71
C THR A 4 20.59 27.60 -14.44
N PRO A 5 19.51 26.85 -14.70
CA PRO A 5 19.48 25.42 -14.47
C PRO A 5 20.54 24.73 -15.34
N PHE A 6 21.28 23.79 -14.75
CA PHE A 6 22.26 23.00 -15.50
C PHE A 6 21.52 22.14 -16.54
N VAL A 7 21.83 22.34 -17.82
CA VAL A 7 21.24 21.59 -18.93
C VAL A 7 22.22 20.50 -19.33
N TYR A 8 21.87 19.23 -19.09
CA TYR A 8 22.67 18.11 -19.57
C TYR A 8 22.34 17.85 -21.04
N ASN A 9 23.36 17.86 -21.91
CA ASN A 9 23.20 17.54 -23.32
C ASN A 9 23.19 16.02 -23.51
N TRP A 10 22.03 15.46 -23.86
CA TRP A 10 21.81 14.02 -24.06
C TRP A 10 22.46 13.45 -25.33
N GLY A 11 23.17 14.28 -26.12
CA GLY A 11 23.63 13.90 -27.45
C GLY A 11 22.48 13.76 -28.45
N LEU A 12 21.27 14.20 -28.08
CA LEU A 12 20.10 14.28 -28.94
C LEU A 12 19.68 15.75 -29.04
N PRO A 13 19.72 16.35 -30.23
CA PRO A 13 19.38 17.76 -30.40
C PRO A 13 17.93 18.00 -29.97
N GLY A 14 17.73 19.02 -29.12
CA GLY A 14 16.40 19.49 -28.70
C GLY A 14 15.80 18.83 -27.45
N ILE A 15 16.46 17.83 -26.85
CA ILE A 15 15.99 17.24 -25.58
C ILE A 15 16.72 17.91 -24.41
N ASN A 16 15.99 18.68 -23.61
CA ASN A 16 16.48 19.27 -22.37
C ASN A 16 15.67 18.71 -21.20
N ILE A 17 16.24 17.73 -20.51
CA ILE A 17 15.70 17.25 -19.22
C ILE A 17 16.39 18.07 -18.13
N PRO A 18 15.66 18.90 -17.36
CA PRO A 18 16.26 19.69 -16.30
C PRO A 18 16.96 18.78 -15.29
N ALA A 19 18.25 19.00 -15.08
CA ALA A 19 19.03 18.26 -14.10
C ALA A 19 18.74 18.81 -12.69
N PRO A 20 18.42 17.95 -11.70
CA PRO A 20 18.27 18.39 -10.32
C PRO A 20 19.63 18.81 -9.75
N LEU A 21 19.63 19.82 -8.88
CA LEU A 21 20.81 20.16 -8.10
C LEU A 21 21.08 19.06 -7.07
N THR A 22 22.31 18.56 -7.04
CA THR A 22 22.75 17.62 -5.99
C THR A 22 23.26 18.38 -4.78
N ARG A 23 23.35 17.68 -3.64
CA ARG A 23 23.87 18.24 -2.38
C ARG A 23 25.25 18.89 -2.54
N ASP A 24 26.11 18.34 -3.38
CA ASP A 24 27.48 18.79 -3.56
C ASP A 24 27.59 19.95 -4.58
N GLY A 25 26.45 20.45 -5.09
CA GLY A 25 26.41 21.51 -6.10
C GLY A 25 26.82 21.06 -7.51
N TYR A 26 27.37 19.85 -7.64
CA TYR A 26 27.65 19.22 -8.93
C TYR A 26 26.35 18.73 -9.58
N GLY A 27 26.29 18.75 -10.91
CA GLY A 27 25.19 18.12 -11.65
C GLY A 27 25.13 16.59 -11.38
N PRO A 28 24.04 15.92 -11.77
CA PRO A 28 23.93 14.47 -11.68
C PRO A 28 25.06 13.79 -12.46
N SER A 29 25.50 12.63 -11.96
CA SER A 29 26.56 11.84 -12.58
C SER A 29 26.23 11.50 -14.05
N ALA A 30 27.26 11.52 -14.91
CA ALA A 30 27.15 11.05 -16.29
C ALA A 30 26.70 9.58 -16.35
N VAL A 31 27.06 8.78 -15.34
CA VAL A 31 26.65 7.38 -15.22
C VAL A 31 25.30 7.29 -14.48
N PRO A 32 24.25 6.72 -15.10
CA PRO A 32 22.96 6.53 -14.44
C PRO A 32 23.05 5.64 -13.19
N ILE A 33 22.31 5.99 -12.13
CA ILE A 33 22.16 5.17 -10.92
C ILE A 33 21.58 3.81 -11.29
N GLN A 34 22.12 2.72 -10.73
CA GLN A 34 21.61 1.35 -10.94
C GLN A 34 20.12 1.22 -10.55
N TRP A 35 19.36 0.39 -11.29
CA TRP A 35 17.91 0.22 -11.07
C TRP A 35 17.53 -0.07 -9.61
N SER A 36 18.23 -1.00 -8.95
CA SER A 36 18.01 -1.37 -7.55
C SER A 36 18.29 -0.25 -6.54
N ARG A 37 18.97 0.82 -6.98
CA ARG A 37 19.35 1.97 -6.15
C ARG A 37 18.51 3.21 -6.46
N LEU A 38 17.59 3.15 -7.41
CA LEU A 38 16.65 4.25 -7.64
C LEU A 38 15.74 4.41 -6.42
N LYS A 39 15.53 5.66 -6.00
CA LYS A 39 14.71 6.04 -4.85
C LYS A 39 13.85 7.24 -5.22
N PHE A 40 12.67 7.34 -4.60
CA PHE A 40 11.79 8.49 -4.78
C PHE A 40 12.47 9.77 -4.31
N SER A 41 13.00 10.54 -5.26
CA SER A 41 13.80 11.74 -5.07
C SER A 41 13.95 12.45 -6.41
N PRO A 42 14.27 13.77 -6.45
CA PRO A 42 14.49 14.45 -7.72
C PRO A 42 15.58 13.81 -8.59
N ILE A 43 16.64 13.29 -7.98
CA ILE A 43 17.71 12.56 -8.68
C ILE A 43 17.19 11.23 -9.24
N GLY A 44 16.42 10.48 -8.46
CA GLY A 44 15.82 9.22 -8.92
C GLY A 44 14.84 9.41 -10.07
N LEU A 45 13.98 10.43 -10.00
CA LEU A 45 13.06 10.81 -11.08
C LEU A 45 13.81 11.24 -12.34
N TYR A 46 14.86 12.06 -12.17
CA TYR A 46 15.73 12.44 -13.28
C TYR A 46 16.32 11.19 -13.95
N ASP A 47 16.96 10.30 -13.19
CA ASP A 47 17.62 9.11 -13.74
C ASP A 47 16.65 8.09 -14.36
N LEU A 48 15.46 7.93 -13.79
CA LEU A 48 14.36 7.15 -14.38
C LEU A 48 14.01 7.70 -15.77
N ARG A 49 13.82 9.01 -15.86
CA ARG A 49 13.46 9.70 -17.09
C ARG A 49 14.54 9.64 -18.16
N ARG A 50 15.83 9.58 -17.81
CA ARG A 50 16.90 9.33 -18.79
C ARG A 50 16.73 7.98 -19.49
N ARG A 51 16.20 7.00 -18.75
CA ARG A 51 16.03 5.62 -19.21
C ARG A 51 14.74 5.45 -20.00
N GLN A 52 13.66 6.10 -19.57
CA GLN A 52 12.32 5.93 -20.13
C GLN A 52 11.91 7.03 -21.12
N GLY A 53 12.32 8.28 -20.88
CA GLY A 53 11.84 9.47 -21.59
C GLY A 53 12.58 9.83 -22.88
N VAL A 54 13.65 9.10 -23.22
CA VAL A 54 14.46 9.39 -24.41
C VAL A 54 14.03 8.48 -25.57
N LEU A 55 12.94 8.86 -26.24
CA LEU A 55 12.48 8.18 -27.45
C LEU A 55 13.29 8.65 -28.66
N ARG A 56 14.29 7.85 -29.08
CA ARG A 56 15.20 8.20 -30.20
C ARG A 56 14.49 8.51 -31.51
N ARG A 57 13.33 7.88 -31.76
CA ARG A 57 12.56 8.04 -33.01
C ARG A 57 11.64 9.25 -33.01
N GLU A 58 11.34 9.80 -31.83
CA GLU A 58 10.36 10.88 -31.67
C GLU A 58 10.93 11.98 -30.75
N PRO A 59 11.98 12.69 -31.20
CA PRO A 59 12.55 13.78 -30.42
C PRO A 59 11.47 14.84 -30.18
N GLY A 60 11.26 15.21 -28.92
CA GLY A 60 10.27 16.21 -28.52
C GLY A 60 9.00 15.68 -27.85
N VAL A 61 8.71 14.37 -27.94
CA VAL A 61 7.54 13.76 -27.25
C VAL A 61 7.58 14.02 -25.75
N PHE A 62 8.76 13.91 -25.13
CA PHE A 62 8.91 14.27 -23.72
C PHE A 62 8.51 15.73 -23.45
N GLN A 63 8.91 16.67 -24.30
CA GLN A 63 8.60 18.09 -24.09
C GLN A 63 7.09 18.36 -24.28
N GLN A 64 6.48 17.73 -25.28
CA GLN A 64 5.06 17.84 -25.57
C GLN A 64 4.19 17.26 -24.46
N PHE A 65 4.57 16.11 -23.91
CA PHE A 65 3.80 15.40 -22.88
C PHE A 65 4.47 15.42 -21.51
N ARG A 66 5.23 16.48 -21.22
CA ARG A 66 6.09 16.57 -20.03
C ARG A 66 5.36 16.23 -18.74
N GLN A 67 4.15 16.74 -18.56
CA GLN A 67 3.36 16.48 -17.35
C GLN A 67 3.00 14.99 -17.21
N ARG A 68 2.64 14.32 -18.30
CA ARG A 68 2.33 12.88 -18.27
C ARG A 68 3.54 12.04 -17.89
N PHE A 69 4.73 12.39 -18.39
CA PHE A 69 5.96 11.74 -17.97
C PHE A 69 6.29 12.00 -16.51
N ILE A 70 6.12 13.24 -16.01
CA ILE A 70 6.31 13.55 -14.58
C ILE A 70 5.37 12.69 -13.71
N THR A 71 4.08 12.64 -14.04
CA THR A 71 3.09 11.82 -13.33
C THR A 71 3.45 10.33 -13.40
N SER A 72 3.87 9.83 -14.57
CA SER A 72 4.32 8.44 -14.74
C SER A 72 5.55 8.12 -13.89
N ASP A 73 6.52 9.03 -13.81
CA ASP A 73 7.72 8.85 -13.00
C ASP A 73 7.37 8.77 -11.51
N ILE A 74 6.41 9.58 -11.05
CA ILE A 74 5.90 9.53 -9.67
C ILE A 74 5.17 8.21 -9.43
N ALA A 75 4.27 7.82 -10.33
CA ALA A 75 3.51 6.57 -10.24
C ALA A 75 4.43 5.34 -10.21
N TRP A 76 5.53 5.36 -10.97
CA TRP A 76 6.55 4.29 -10.94
C TRP A 76 7.11 4.06 -9.52
N PHE A 77 7.40 5.13 -8.78
CA PHE A 77 7.91 5.00 -7.42
C PHE A 77 6.83 4.73 -6.38
N ALA A 78 5.59 5.14 -6.64
CA ALA A 78 4.45 4.89 -5.75
C ALA A 78 3.86 3.48 -5.90
N ALA A 79 4.13 2.79 -7.02
CA ALA A 79 3.62 1.46 -7.30
C ALA A 79 3.98 0.47 -6.18
N GLY A 80 2.97 -0.17 -5.58
CA GLY A 80 3.10 -1.10 -4.47
C GLY A 80 3.31 -0.46 -3.09
N ALA A 81 3.40 0.87 -2.99
CA ALA A 81 3.62 1.56 -1.71
C ALA A 81 2.45 1.40 -0.71
N SER A 82 1.26 0.98 -1.18
CA SER A 82 0.10 0.65 -0.34
C SER A 82 0.08 -0.81 0.15
N THR A 83 0.96 -1.67 -0.38
CA THR A 83 0.96 -3.12 -0.11
C THR A 83 2.34 -3.65 0.28
N ASP A 84 3.32 -2.78 0.51
CA ASP A 84 4.70 -3.18 0.79
C ASP A 84 4.97 -3.51 2.26
N GLY A 85 3.95 -3.37 3.12
CA GLY A 85 4.02 -3.64 4.55
C GLY A 85 4.86 -2.61 5.34
N ARG A 86 5.30 -1.52 4.71
CA ARG A 86 6.18 -0.50 5.33
C ARG A 86 5.41 0.76 5.70
N HIS A 87 4.21 0.60 6.26
CA HIS A 87 3.31 1.71 6.61
C HIS A 87 3.53 2.27 8.01
N ILE A 88 4.32 1.60 8.84
CA ILE A 88 4.62 2.02 10.22
C ILE A 88 6.11 2.42 10.28
N PRO A 89 6.42 3.71 10.47
CA PRO A 89 7.81 4.12 10.66
C PRO A 89 8.28 3.65 12.03
N GLY A 90 9.60 3.47 12.20
CA GLY A 90 10.16 3.22 13.52
C GLY A 90 9.84 4.37 14.50
N HIS A 91 9.84 4.08 15.80
CA HIS A 91 9.61 5.09 16.83
C HIS A 91 10.58 6.27 16.69
N ASN A 92 10.06 7.50 16.73
CA ASN A 92 10.83 8.74 16.53
C ASN A 92 11.64 8.81 15.21
N SER A 93 11.19 8.10 14.18
CA SER A 93 11.87 8.05 12.88
C SER A 93 10.95 8.48 11.73
N PHE A 94 11.57 8.94 10.65
CA PHE A 94 10.87 9.18 9.39
C PHE A 94 10.90 7.92 8.52
N PHE A 95 9.97 7.84 7.57
CA PHE A 95 10.02 6.82 6.53
C PHE A 95 11.33 6.91 5.72
N PRO A 96 11.88 5.77 5.23
CA PRO A 96 13.10 5.76 4.42
C PRO A 96 13.03 6.66 3.18
N GLU A 97 11.85 6.84 2.60
CA GLU A 97 11.58 7.67 1.43
C GLU A 97 11.78 9.16 1.76
N PHE A 98 11.36 9.60 2.95
CA PHE A 98 11.61 10.97 3.42
C PHE A 98 13.11 11.22 3.58
N ASP A 99 13.84 10.24 4.09
CA ASP A 99 15.29 10.32 4.22
C ASP A 99 15.98 10.35 2.88
N ALA A 100 15.62 9.48 1.95
CA ALA A 100 16.17 9.49 0.59
C ALA A 100 15.95 10.86 -0.07
N LEU A 101 14.73 11.40 0.04
CA LEU A 101 14.40 12.73 -0.47
C LEU A 101 15.27 13.82 0.17
N ARG A 102 15.39 13.85 1.50
CA ARG A 102 16.16 14.88 2.21
C ARG A 102 17.66 14.81 1.91
N HIS A 103 18.25 13.61 1.87
CA HIS A 103 19.69 13.42 1.64
C HIS A 103 20.11 13.68 0.19
N SER A 104 19.19 13.49 -0.76
CA SER A 104 19.47 13.72 -2.18
C SER A 104 19.56 15.20 -2.58
N LEU A 105 19.13 16.11 -1.71
CA LEU A 105 19.00 17.53 -2.01
C LEU A 105 19.92 18.40 -1.15
N PRO A 106 20.32 19.60 -1.64
CA PRO A 106 20.98 20.61 -0.82
C PRO A 106 20.21 20.94 0.46
N THR A 107 20.90 21.45 1.46
CA THR A 107 20.24 22.04 2.63
C THR A 107 19.78 23.48 2.34
N GLY A 108 19.01 24.07 3.25
CA GLY A 108 18.56 25.46 3.14
C GLY A 108 17.46 25.68 2.09
N ARG A 109 17.37 26.92 1.58
CA ARG A 109 16.26 27.40 0.75
C ARG A 109 16.10 26.61 -0.55
N ILE A 110 17.21 26.24 -1.21
CA ILE A 110 17.19 25.52 -2.50
C ILE A 110 16.57 24.13 -2.33
N GLY A 111 17.07 23.34 -1.38
CA GLY A 111 16.50 22.01 -1.15
C GLY A 111 15.07 22.05 -0.61
N SER A 112 14.74 23.03 0.22
CA SER A 112 13.35 23.24 0.65
C SER A 112 12.42 23.55 -0.51
N ALA A 113 12.85 24.38 -1.47
CA ALA A 113 12.07 24.66 -2.68
C ALA A 113 11.92 23.41 -3.56
N ALA A 114 12.99 22.62 -3.75
CA ALA A 114 12.93 21.39 -4.54
C ALA A 114 12.03 20.31 -3.92
N ARG A 115 12.06 20.15 -2.59
CA ARG A 115 11.12 19.24 -1.89
C ARG A 115 9.69 19.72 -2.00
N LYS A 116 9.47 21.03 -1.87
CA LYS A 116 8.14 21.63 -2.04
C LYS A 116 7.61 21.39 -3.45
N ASP A 117 8.42 21.63 -4.48
CA ASP A 117 8.04 21.39 -5.88
C ASP A 117 7.68 19.92 -6.13
N LEU A 118 8.50 18.98 -5.62
CA LEU A 118 8.16 17.56 -5.72
C LEU A 118 6.87 17.19 -4.99
N ASN A 119 6.64 17.75 -3.80
CA ASN A 119 5.39 17.54 -3.07
C ASN A 119 4.17 18.08 -3.85
N ASP A 120 4.28 19.29 -4.40
CA ASP A 120 3.21 19.91 -5.19
C ASP A 120 2.94 19.08 -6.48
N GLN A 121 3.96 18.47 -7.09
CA GLN A 121 3.81 17.54 -8.22
C GLN A 121 3.15 16.21 -7.82
N LEU A 122 3.52 15.63 -6.67
CA LEU A 122 2.89 14.41 -6.14
C LEU A 122 1.41 14.66 -5.83
N GLU A 123 1.09 15.77 -5.17
CA GLU A 123 -0.28 16.17 -4.87
C GLU A 123 -1.12 16.32 -6.14
N THR A 124 -0.57 16.99 -7.16
CA THR A 124 -1.22 17.13 -8.48
C THR A 124 -1.45 15.77 -9.14
N ALA A 125 -0.44 14.89 -9.14
CA ALA A 125 -0.56 13.54 -9.71
C ALA A 125 -1.67 12.72 -9.04
N VAL A 126 -1.79 12.79 -7.71
CA VAL A 126 -2.85 12.11 -6.96
C VAL A 126 -4.23 12.67 -7.33
N PHE A 127 -4.37 13.99 -7.45
CA PHE A 127 -5.65 14.61 -7.82
C PHE A 127 -6.05 14.33 -9.27
N ASP A 128 -5.08 14.29 -10.19
CA ASP A 128 -5.32 13.89 -11.58
C ASP A 128 -5.81 12.44 -11.67
N LEU A 129 -5.22 11.53 -10.88
CA LEU A 129 -5.64 10.13 -10.82
C LEU A 129 -7.04 9.97 -10.21
N ALA A 130 -7.34 10.70 -9.13
CA ALA A 130 -8.68 10.73 -8.54
C ALA A 130 -9.73 11.25 -9.53
N THR A 131 -9.41 12.32 -10.25
CA THR A 131 -10.26 12.87 -11.31
C THR A 131 -10.49 11.86 -12.43
N CYS A 132 -9.43 11.15 -12.83
CA CYS A 132 -9.54 10.11 -13.84
C CYS A 132 -10.46 8.98 -13.37
N TRP A 133 -10.32 8.55 -12.12
CA TRP A 133 -11.18 7.54 -11.49
C TRP A 133 -12.65 7.98 -11.53
N ASP A 134 -12.94 9.16 -10.98
CA ASP A 134 -14.31 9.68 -10.90
C ASP A 134 -14.94 9.82 -12.29
N ARG A 135 -14.18 10.30 -13.30
CA ARG A 135 -14.66 10.40 -14.68
C ARG A 135 -14.87 9.06 -15.37
N THR A 136 -14.03 8.08 -15.08
CA THR A 136 -14.07 6.77 -15.76
C THR A 136 -15.23 5.93 -15.23
N PHE A 137 -15.52 6.02 -13.93
CA PHE A 137 -16.47 5.14 -13.26
C PHE A 137 -17.72 5.85 -12.74
N GLY A 138 -17.84 7.17 -12.91
CA GLY A 138 -18.98 7.96 -12.44
C GLY A 138 -19.04 8.09 -10.91
N GLY A 139 -17.88 8.10 -10.25
CA GLY A 139 -17.76 8.20 -8.79
C GLY A 139 -17.61 9.64 -8.28
N SER A 140 -17.51 9.77 -6.95
CA SER A 140 -17.12 11.02 -6.28
C SER A 140 -16.10 10.69 -5.20
N THR A 141 -14.89 11.23 -5.33
CA THR A 141 -13.78 10.99 -4.42
C THR A 141 -13.42 12.27 -3.66
N ILE A 142 -13.17 12.17 -2.35
CA ILE A 142 -12.54 13.25 -1.57
C ILE A 142 -11.16 12.79 -1.12
N ILE A 143 -10.12 13.59 -1.41
CA ILE A 143 -8.76 13.36 -0.92
C ILE A 143 -8.37 14.54 -0.04
N MET A 144 -7.82 14.27 1.14
CA MET A 144 -7.33 15.29 2.06
C MET A 144 -5.88 15.03 2.41
N HIS A 145 -5.05 16.08 2.38
CA HIS A 145 -3.64 16.01 2.70
C HIS A 145 -3.22 17.20 3.56
N ILE A 146 -2.49 16.92 4.64
CA ILE A 146 -1.85 17.92 5.49
C ILE A 146 -0.36 17.63 5.54
N SER A 147 0.45 18.65 5.28
CA SER A 147 1.89 18.54 5.47
C SER A 147 2.22 18.47 6.96
N GLY A 148 3.02 17.49 7.36
CA GLY A 148 3.62 17.47 8.70
C GLY A 148 4.64 18.59 8.94
N THR A 149 5.12 19.25 7.88
CA THR A 149 6.04 20.39 8.01
C THR A 149 5.29 21.70 8.23
N THR A 150 5.70 22.45 9.25
CA THR A 150 5.22 23.83 9.48
C THR A 150 6.40 24.80 9.48
N VAL A 151 6.10 26.10 9.37
CA VAL A 151 7.10 27.14 9.61
C VAL A 151 7.69 26.95 11.02
N PRO A 152 9.01 27.11 11.21
CA PRO A 152 9.65 27.16 12.53
C PRO A 152 8.85 27.96 13.57
N ASN A 153 8.80 27.47 14.81
CA ASN A 153 8.08 28.10 15.94
C ASN A 153 6.55 28.24 15.80
N THR A 154 5.92 27.69 14.75
CA THR A 154 4.46 27.72 14.61
C THR A 154 3.79 26.87 15.71
N PRO A 155 2.72 27.30 16.38
CA PRO A 155 1.98 26.43 17.29
C PRO A 155 1.32 25.24 16.57
N SER A 156 1.21 24.08 17.23
CA SER A 156 0.44 22.93 16.69
C SER A 156 -1.04 23.12 17.02
N GLN A 157 -1.68 24.11 16.42
CA GLN A 157 -3.12 24.39 16.58
C GLN A 157 -3.79 24.50 15.21
N PRO A 158 -5.10 24.18 15.09
CA PRO A 158 -5.79 24.14 13.80
C PRO A 158 -5.58 25.36 12.92
N GLN A 159 -5.67 26.56 13.49
CA GLN A 159 -5.60 27.84 12.76
C GLN A 159 -4.23 28.15 12.15
N PHE A 160 -3.22 27.34 12.45
CA PHE A 160 -1.90 27.44 11.79
C PHE A 160 -1.67 26.34 10.75
N LEU A 161 -2.64 25.45 10.56
CA LEU A 161 -2.56 24.35 9.62
C LEU A 161 -3.36 24.66 8.36
N ARG A 162 -2.99 23.98 7.28
CA ARG A 162 -3.66 24.04 5.99
C ARG A 162 -3.81 22.64 5.43
N CYS A 163 -5.04 22.29 5.04
CA CYS A 163 -5.37 21.06 4.34
C CYS A 163 -5.52 21.34 2.84
N SER A 164 -4.79 20.60 2.01
CA SER A 164 -5.05 20.50 0.58
C SER A 164 -6.09 19.41 0.35
N ALA A 165 -7.19 19.74 -0.32
CA ALA A 165 -8.27 18.81 -0.58
C ALA A 165 -8.61 18.74 -2.07
N TYR A 166 -8.86 17.53 -2.56
CA TYR A 166 -9.51 17.28 -3.84
C TYR A 166 -11.00 17.05 -3.61
N ILE A 167 -11.85 17.76 -4.35
CA ILE A 167 -13.30 17.57 -4.36
C ILE A 167 -13.81 17.82 -5.79
N PRO A 168 -14.62 16.94 -6.40
CA PRO A 168 -15.17 17.17 -7.73
C PRO A 168 -16.02 18.45 -7.77
N PRO A 169 -15.70 19.44 -8.64
CA PRO A 169 -16.44 20.70 -8.69
C PRO A 169 -17.91 20.52 -9.09
N SER A 170 -18.21 19.54 -9.95
CA SER A 170 -19.60 19.20 -10.32
C SER A 170 -20.41 18.78 -9.10
N PHE A 171 -19.84 17.95 -8.23
CA PHE A 171 -20.49 17.52 -7.00
C PHE A 171 -20.86 18.71 -6.10
N LEU A 172 -19.94 19.66 -5.92
CA LEU A 172 -20.18 20.85 -5.10
C LEU A 172 -21.21 21.80 -5.69
N ALA A 173 -21.26 21.91 -7.02
CA ALA A 173 -22.24 22.73 -7.73
C ALA A 173 -23.64 22.14 -7.61
N ASP A 174 -23.76 20.83 -7.77
CA ASP A 174 -25.05 20.12 -7.75
C ASP A 174 -25.58 19.92 -6.31
N ASN A 175 -24.70 19.95 -5.30
CA ASN A 175 -25.05 19.65 -3.90
C ASN A 175 -24.62 20.77 -2.93
N PRO A 176 -25.20 21.98 -2.99
CA PRO A 176 -24.83 23.08 -2.09
C PRO A 176 -25.05 22.76 -0.60
N ALA A 177 -26.04 21.93 -0.28
CA ALA A 177 -26.29 21.46 1.09
C ALA A 177 -25.12 20.66 1.69
N SER A 178 -24.26 20.06 0.84
CA SER A 178 -23.08 19.31 1.29
C SER A 178 -21.94 20.21 1.76
N HIS A 179 -21.98 21.53 1.52
CA HIS A 179 -20.87 22.43 1.83
C HIS A 179 -20.55 22.47 3.33
N GLY A 180 -21.58 22.51 4.18
CA GLY A 180 -21.42 22.46 5.63
C GLY A 180 -20.79 21.16 6.12
N PRO A 181 -21.38 19.98 5.80
CA PRO A 181 -20.80 18.67 6.10
C PRO A 181 -19.36 18.50 5.60
N ILE A 182 -19.04 18.90 4.37
CA ILE A 182 -17.68 18.82 3.82
C ILE A 182 -16.72 19.71 4.60
N ALA A 183 -17.10 20.96 4.88
CA ALA A 183 -16.26 21.85 5.69
C ALA A 183 -15.99 21.26 7.08
N LYS A 184 -17.01 20.62 7.69
CA LYS A 184 -16.88 19.93 8.97
C LYS A 184 -15.93 18.74 8.89
N ILE A 185 -16.06 17.89 7.87
CA ILE A 185 -15.13 16.77 7.63
C ILE A 185 -13.69 17.27 7.52
N VAL A 186 -13.44 18.31 6.73
CA VAL A 186 -12.08 18.86 6.55
C VAL A 186 -11.55 19.46 7.83
N GLN A 187 -12.38 20.20 8.59
CA GLN A 187 -11.96 20.77 9.86
C GLN A 187 -11.66 19.68 10.90
N THR A 188 -12.51 18.66 11.03
CA THR A 188 -12.25 17.50 11.89
C THR A 188 -10.97 16.77 11.47
N PHE A 189 -10.71 16.61 10.17
CA PHE A 189 -9.45 16.04 9.69
C PHE A 189 -8.23 16.88 10.11
N ILE A 190 -8.31 18.22 10.03
CA ILE A 190 -7.24 19.12 10.50
C ILE A 190 -6.99 18.96 12.00
N GLU A 191 -8.04 18.90 12.80
CA GLU A 191 -7.96 18.79 14.26
C GLU A 191 -7.43 17.42 14.69
N SER A 192 -8.07 16.35 14.21
CA SER A 192 -7.82 14.97 14.67
C SER A 192 -6.60 14.32 14.00
N VAL A 193 -6.28 14.67 12.76
CA VAL A 193 -5.15 14.07 12.02
C VAL A 193 -4.03 15.07 11.80
N GLY A 194 -4.35 16.30 11.41
CA GLY A 194 -3.37 17.34 11.11
C GLY A 194 -2.49 17.73 12.30
N ILE A 195 -3.09 17.99 13.47
CA ILE A 195 -2.34 18.36 14.68
C ILE A 195 -1.37 17.25 15.10
N PRO A 196 -1.79 15.98 15.28
CA PRO A 196 -0.86 14.91 15.63
C PRO A 196 0.23 14.70 14.58
N THR A 197 -0.09 14.82 13.29
CA THR A 197 0.89 14.69 12.20
C THR A 197 2.02 15.71 12.33
N VAL A 198 1.69 16.98 12.61
CA VAL A 198 2.70 18.04 12.82
C VAL A 198 3.48 17.83 14.10
N GLN A 199 2.83 17.42 15.19
CA GLN A 199 3.52 17.10 16.44
C GLN A 199 4.51 15.95 16.27
N GLN A 200 4.09 14.86 15.62
CA GLN A 200 4.93 13.71 15.33
C GLN A 200 6.12 14.12 14.45
N TRP A 201 5.89 14.92 13.41
CA TRP A 201 6.97 15.41 12.56
C TRP A 201 8.00 16.22 13.35
N ARG A 202 7.56 17.10 14.26
CA ARG A 202 8.46 17.89 15.14
C ARG A 202 9.24 17.01 16.09
N ASN A 203 8.59 16.02 16.70
CA ASN A 203 9.23 15.08 17.59
C ASN A 203 10.34 14.32 16.83
N ASN A 204 10.05 13.80 15.64
CA ASN A 204 11.04 13.12 14.80
C ASN A 204 12.19 14.06 14.40
N ALA A 205 11.90 15.31 14.05
CA ALA A 205 12.92 16.31 13.72
C ALA A 205 13.83 16.64 14.92
N ASN A 206 13.25 16.80 16.11
CA ASN A 206 13.98 17.06 17.35
C ASN A 206 14.89 15.89 17.73
N HIS A 207 14.42 14.64 17.57
CA HIS A 207 15.25 13.45 17.78
C HIS A 207 16.45 13.36 16.82
N ARG A 208 16.35 13.98 15.64
CA ARG A 208 17.48 14.12 14.70
C ARG A 208 18.34 15.35 14.95
N GLY A 209 18.09 16.10 16.02
CA GLY A 209 18.81 17.33 16.35
C GLY A 209 18.58 18.45 15.34
N TRP A 210 17.48 18.44 14.58
CA TRP A 210 17.17 19.53 13.66
C TRP A 210 16.65 20.74 14.44
N SER A 211 17.37 21.86 14.34
CA SER A 211 16.87 23.11 14.91
C SER A 211 15.64 23.58 14.12
N LEU A 212 14.49 23.62 14.80
CA LEU A 212 13.23 24.16 14.29
C LEU A 212 13.00 25.61 14.72
N THR A 213 14.06 26.32 15.10
CA THR A 213 14.00 27.73 15.46
C THR A 213 14.38 28.59 14.25
N GLN A 214 13.64 29.68 14.04
CA GLN A 214 14.01 30.71 13.08
C GLN A 214 13.89 32.07 13.76
N SER A 215 14.92 32.91 13.59
CA SER A 215 14.88 34.30 14.02
C SER A 215 13.94 35.06 13.06
N GLY A 216 12.79 35.48 13.57
CA GLY A 216 11.79 36.20 12.79
C GLY A 216 10.56 36.57 13.63
N PRO A 217 9.70 37.46 13.12
CA PRO A 217 8.41 37.72 13.75
C PRO A 217 7.63 36.41 13.89
N GLY A 218 6.87 36.27 14.98
CA GLY A 218 6.04 35.10 15.23
C GLY A 218 5.09 34.83 14.06
N VAL A 219 4.79 33.56 13.81
CA VAL A 219 3.82 33.18 12.79
C VAL A 219 2.44 33.60 13.26
N HIS A 220 1.73 34.37 12.44
CA HIS A 220 0.35 34.76 12.72
C HIS A 220 -0.61 33.62 12.33
N PRO A 221 -1.70 33.41 13.08
CA PRO A 221 -2.73 32.45 12.70
C PRO A 221 -3.36 32.86 11.37
N ASN A 222 -3.84 31.89 10.60
CA ASN A 222 -4.65 32.18 9.42
C ASN A 222 -5.91 32.93 9.87
N ALA A 223 -6.29 33.97 9.12
CA ALA A 223 -7.55 34.65 9.37
C ALA A 223 -8.71 33.65 9.22
N ALA A 224 -9.62 33.63 10.19
CA ALA A 224 -10.83 32.81 10.12
C ALA A 224 -11.67 33.30 8.94
N SER A 225 -11.78 32.48 7.89
CA SER A 225 -12.63 32.76 6.73
C SER A 225 -14.10 32.58 7.12
N SER A 226 -15.03 33.41 6.65
CA SER A 226 -16.47 33.10 6.77
C SER A 226 -16.94 32.09 5.71
N VAL A 227 -16.13 31.82 4.70
CA VAL A 227 -16.48 30.92 3.58
C VAL A 227 -16.27 29.46 3.99
N LEU A 228 -17.33 28.62 3.87
CA LEU A 228 -17.29 27.20 4.21
C LEU A 228 -16.31 26.42 3.33
N ILE A 229 -16.46 26.51 2.01
CA ILE A 229 -15.56 25.92 1.01
C ILE A 229 -14.83 27.05 0.28
N PRO A 230 -13.49 27.14 0.37
CA PRO A 230 -12.73 28.18 -0.32
C PRO A 230 -12.87 28.05 -1.84
N ALA A 231 -12.52 29.08 -2.60
CA ALA A 231 -12.41 28.96 -4.04
C ALA A 231 -11.29 27.95 -4.43
N PRO A 232 -11.44 27.24 -5.57
CA PRO A 232 -10.41 26.32 -6.04
C PRO A 232 -9.09 27.05 -6.38
N SER A 233 -7.97 26.37 -6.19
CA SER A 233 -6.60 26.89 -6.38
C SER A 233 -5.73 25.87 -7.13
N PRO A 234 -5.47 26.05 -8.44
CA PRO A 234 -5.86 27.21 -9.27
C PRO A 234 -7.37 27.28 -9.56
N PRO A 235 -7.87 28.41 -10.09
CA PRO A 235 -9.22 28.48 -10.64
C PRO A 235 -9.48 27.33 -11.64
N ASP A 236 -10.73 26.89 -11.74
CA ASP A 236 -11.16 25.79 -12.61
C ASP A 236 -10.51 24.43 -12.33
N SER A 237 -9.90 24.27 -11.16
CA SER A 237 -9.42 22.97 -10.67
C SER A 237 -10.36 22.37 -9.63
N ALA A 238 -10.12 21.11 -9.31
CA ALA A 238 -10.76 20.39 -8.21
C ALA A 238 -9.97 20.50 -6.89
N HIS A 239 -8.97 21.38 -6.81
CA HIS A 239 -8.07 21.51 -5.67
C HIS A 239 -8.50 22.69 -4.80
N TYR A 240 -8.84 22.42 -3.54
CA TYR A 240 -9.25 23.37 -2.53
C TYR A 240 -8.22 23.45 -1.40
N LYS A 241 -7.93 24.65 -0.90
CA LYS A 241 -6.99 24.85 0.22
C LYS A 241 -7.72 25.38 1.43
N PHE A 242 -8.04 24.50 2.36
CA PHE A 242 -8.71 24.83 3.60
C PHE A 242 -7.68 25.28 4.64
N ASN A 243 -7.81 26.51 5.13
CA ASN A 243 -7.10 26.93 6.33
C ASN A 243 -7.89 26.44 7.54
N GLY A 244 -7.21 25.84 8.52
CA GLY A 244 -7.87 25.42 9.74
C GLY A 244 -8.46 26.63 10.48
N ARG A 245 -9.54 26.38 11.21
CA ARG A 245 -10.22 27.35 12.07
C ARG A 245 -9.95 27.02 13.53
N PRO A 246 -9.97 27.97 14.47
CA PRO A 246 -9.95 27.64 15.89
C PRO A 246 -11.09 26.68 16.24
N PHE A 247 -10.90 25.85 17.27
CA PHE A 247 -11.90 24.89 17.75
C PHE A 247 -13.25 25.57 17.99
N GLY A 248 -14.36 24.92 17.60
CA GLY A 248 -15.73 25.40 17.78
C GLY A 248 -16.20 26.49 16.79
N VAL A 249 -15.29 27.27 16.21
CA VAL A 249 -15.65 28.40 15.32
C VAL A 249 -16.42 27.95 14.09
N LEU A 250 -16.14 26.76 13.56
CA LEU A 250 -16.91 26.23 12.44
C LEU A 250 -18.33 25.83 12.85
N ASP A 251 -18.51 25.20 14.01
CA ASP A 251 -19.84 24.81 14.49
C ASP A 251 -20.70 26.05 14.78
N ASP A 252 -20.11 27.11 15.34
CA ASP A 252 -20.80 28.41 15.51
C ASP A 252 -21.21 29.01 14.16
N LEU A 253 -20.33 28.94 13.15
CA LEU A 253 -20.63 29.40 11.79
C LEU A 253 -21.74 28.57 11.15
N LEU A 254 -21.73 27.25 11.32
CA LEU A 254 -22.78 26.38 10.80
C LEU A 254 -24.11 26.61 11.53
N ALA A 255 -24.10 26.87 12.83
CA ALA A 255 -25.30 27.19 13.60
C ALA A 255 -25.92 28.54 13.20
N THR A 256 -25.10 29.52 12.80
CA THR A 256 -25.58 30.82 12.29
C THR A 256 -26.06 30.76 10.84
N MET A 257 -25.51 29.84 10.04
CA MET A 257 -25.91 29.62 8.65
C MET A 257 -27.08 28.66 8.48
N ALA A 258 -27.37 27.83 9.49
CA ALA A 258 -28.61 27.08 9.53
C ALA A 258 -29.72 28.11 9.36
N PRO A 259 -30.55 28.02 8.28
CA PRO A 259 -31.67 28.91 8.15
C PRO A 259 -32.39 28.83 9.48
N ALA A 260 -32.58 29.97 10.15
CA ALA A 260 -33.52 30.03 11.24
C ALA A 260 -34.76 29.41 10.65
N LEU A 261 -35.04 28.16 11.02
CA LEU A 261 -36.28 27.50 10.69
C LEU A 261 -37.26 28.50 11.29
N GLY A 262 -37.82 29.36 10.44
CA GLY A 262 -38.72 30.41 10.88
C GLY A 262 -39.69 29.69 11.79
N PRO A 263 -39.97 30.25 13.00
CA PRO A 263 -40.72 29.56 14.05
C PRO A 263 -41.79 28.79 13.33
N VAL A 264 -41.66 27.46 13.30
CA VAL A 264 -42.47 26.61 12.42
C VAL A 264 -43.87 27.13 12.66
N ILE A 265 -44.45 27.80 11.64
CA ILE A 265 -45.84 28.22 11.71
C ILE A 265 -46.53 26.89 11.52
N ILE A 266 -46.54 26.11 12.61
CA ILE A 266 -47.53 25.12 12.88
C ILE A 266 -48.80 25.93 12.64
N PRO A 267 -49.58 25.60 11.60
CA PRO A 267 -50.87 26.22 11.43
C PRO A 267 -51.52 26.24 12.82
N ASP A 268 -52.01 27.40 13.25
CA ASP A 268 -53.01 27.47 14.32
C ASP A 268 -54.25 26.71 13.78
N ASP A 269 -54.14 25.39 13.69
CA ASP A 269 -55.27 24.49 13.92
C ASP A 269 -55.39 24.48 15.45
N ASP A 270 -56.01 25.55 15.95
CA ASP A 270 -56.75 25.53 17.19
C ASP A 270 -57.70 24.32 17.12
N ASP A 271 -57.27 23.18 17.68
CA ASP A 271 -58.09 22.10 18.26
C ASP A 271 -57.45 20.71 18.10
N ASP A 272 -56.17 20.50 18.42
CA ASP A 272 -55.72 19.22 19.02
C ASP A 272 -54.33 19.38 19.66
N ASP A 273 -54.27 19.20 20.98
CA ASP A 273 -53.07 19.10 21.79
C ASP A 273 -52.25 17.86 21.37
N ASP A 274 -51.47 17.99 20.29
CA ASP A 274 -50.45 16.99 19.93
C ASP A 274 -49.23 17.20 20.84
N GLU A 275 -49.43 16.91 22.12
CA GLU A 275 -48.41 16.31 23.00
C GLU A 275 -47.57 15.40 22.10
N TYR A 276 -46.27 15.67 21.97
CA TYR A 276 -45.36 14.74 21.30
C TYR A 276 -45.61 13.38 21.95
N ASP A 277 -46.37 12.52 21.26
CA ASP A 277 -46.74 11.21 21.78
C ASP A 277 -45.45 10.60 22.30
N ASP A 278 -45.46 10.12 23.55
CA ASP A 278 -44.32 9.49 24.22
C ASP A 278 -43.60 8.52 23.28
N THR A 279 -44.33 7.91 22.33
CA THR A 279 -43.77 7.06 21.27
C THR A 279 -42.70 7.74 20.39
N THR A 280 -42.83 9.02 20.06
CA THR A 280 -41.85 9.76 19.23
C THR A 280 -40.56 10.03 19.99
N MET A 281 -40.67 10.39 21.27
CA MET A 281 -39.51 10.56 22.16
C MET A 281 -38.82 9.23 22.43
N ASP A 282 -39.60 8.16 22.62
CA ASP A 282 -39.09 6.80 22.75
C ASP A 282 -38.38 6.32 21.47
N LEU A 283 -38.87 6.69 20.29
CA LEU A 283 -38.24 6.35 19.01
C LEU A 283 -36.87 7.03 18.86
N ILE A 284 -36.75 8.32 19.20
CA ILE A 284 -35.48 9.04 19.16
C ILE A 284 -34.48 8.39 20.15
N ALA A 285 -34.92 8.13 21.38
CA ALA A 285 -34.08 7.47 22.37
C ALA A 285 -33.67 6.03 21.97
N ALA A 286 -34.53 5.32 21.23
CA ALA A 286 -34.22 4.00 20.69
C ALA A 286 -33.18 4.06 19.57
N VAL A 287 -33.27 5.04 18.67
CA VAL A 287 -32.28 5.26 17.60
C VAL A 287 -30.90 5.59 18.17
N GLU A 288 -30.82 6.44 19.20
CA GLU A 288 -29.56 6.74 19.88
C GLU A 288 -28.97 5.51 20.58
N ARG A 289 -29.82 4.72 21.26
CA ARG A 289 -29.40 3.44 21.88
C ARG A 289 -28.91 2.43 20.85
N LEU A 290 -29.54 2.36 19.67
CA LEU A 290 -29.12 1.50 18.57
C LEU A 290 -27.74 1.89 18.06
N GLY A 291 -27.50 3.19 17.83
CA GLY A 291 -26.17 3.69 17.41
C GLY A 291 -25.07 3.39 18.42
N TYR A 292 -25.36 3.52 19.73
CA TYR A 292 -24.40 3.14 20.78
C TYR A 292 -24.14 1.63 20.80
N ALA A 293 -25.19 0.81 20.65
CA ALA A 293 -25.06 -0.64 20.60
C ALA A 293 -24.23 -1.10 19.40
N GLU A 294 -24.45 -0.54 18.21
CA GLU A 294 -23.68 -0.85 17.00
C GLU A 294 -22.19 -0.48 17.15
N ALA A 295 -21.90 0.68 17.74
CA ALA A 295 -20.52 1.07 18.05
C ALA A 295 -19.86 0.10 19.04
N ARG A 296 -20.60 -0.36 20.05
CA ARG A 296 -20.11 -1.33 21.05
C ARG A 296 -19.88 -2.72 20.45
N VAL A 297 -20.72 -3.16 19.51
CA VAL A 297 -20.53 -4.42 18.78
C VAL A 297 -19.24 -4.36 17.96
N ARG A 298 -19.00 -3.28 17.21
CA ARG A 298 -17.77 -3.12 16.43
C ARG A 298 -16.51 -3.12 17.31
N GLU A 299 -16.55 -2.48 18.46
CA GLU A 299 -15.43 -2.50 19.42
C GLU A 299 -15.16 -3.91 19.97
N LEU A 300 -16.22 -4.69 20.22
CA LEU A 300 -16.08 -6.07 20.69
C LEU A 300 -15.57 -7.01 19.59
N GLU A 301 -15.97 -6.81 18.33
CA GLU A 301 -15.44 -7.55 17.18
C GLU A 301 -13.94 -7.31 17.00
N GLU A 302 -13.48 -6.06 17.12
CA GLU A 302 -12.05 -5.74 17.10
C GLU A 302 -11.28 -6.39 18.27
N GLN A 303 -11.88 -6.42 19.47
CA GLN A 303 -11.29 -7.10 20.63
C GLN A 303 -11.22 -8.61 20.44
N GLU A 304 -12.24 -9.22 19.83
CA GLU A 304 -12.27 -10.64 19.50
C GLU A 304 -11.16 -11.00 18.51
N GLU A 305 -11.00 -10.22 17.43
CA GLU A 305 -9.92 -10.42 16.46
C GLU A 305 -8.53 -10.37 17.11
N ILE A 306 -8.31 -9.41 18.01
CA ILE A 306 -7.06 -9.31 18.78
C ILE A 306 -6.84 -10.54 19.67
N LEU A 307 -7.87 -11.01 20.38
CA LEU A 307 -7.77 -12.19 21.25
C LEU A 307 -7.52 -13.47 20.45
N VAL A 308 -8.20 -13.66 19.31
CA VAL A 308 -7.97 -14.80 18.40
C VAL A 308 -6.52 -14.81 17.90
N SER A 309 -5.97 -13.65 17.53
CA SER A 309 -4.57 -13.50 17.13
C SER A 309 -3.60 -13.86 18.27
N GLN A 310 -3.90 -13.46 19.50
CA GLN A 310 -3.09 -13.80 20.68
C GLN A 310 -3.12 -15.30 21.01
N VAL A 311 -4.28 -15.95 20.92
CA VAL A 311 -4.42 -17.40 21.13
C VAL A 311 -3.61 -18.16 20.08
N ALA A 312 -3.72 -17.81 18.80
CA ALA A 312 -2.94 -18.42 17.73
C ALA A 312 -1.41 -18.27 17.96
N ALA A 313 -0.96 -17.11 18.41
CA ALA A 313 0.44 -16.88 18.75
C ALA A 313 0.92 -17.75 19.92
N LEU A 314 0.08 -17.93 20.95
CA LEU A 314 0.38 -18.79 22.10
C LEU A 314 0.41 -20.28 21.72
N GLU A 315 -0.49 -20.74 20.85
CA GLU A 315 -0.48 -22.11 20.34
C GLU A 315 0.81 -22.43 19.59
N VAL A 316 1.26 -21.53 18.70
CA VAL A 316 2.55 -21.67 17.99
C VAL A 316 3.72 -21.67 18.96
N ALA A 317 3.69 -20.85 20.02
CA ALA A 317 4.73 -20.82 21.05
C ALA A 317 4.77 -22.13 21.86
N LEU A 318 3.59 -22.67 22.21
CA LEU A 318 3.46 -23.94 22.91
C LEU A 318 3.99 -25.11 22.07
N GLU A 319 3.65 -25.16 20.78
CA GLU A 319 4.14 -26.20 19.87
C GLU A 319 5.67 -26.18 19.75
N LYS A 320 6.27 -24.99 19.61
CA LYS A 320 7.73 -24.81 19.61
C LYS A 320 8.38 -25.28 20.92
N SER A 321 7.73 -25.02 22.05
CA SER A 321 8.20 -25.48 23.37
C SER A 321 8.15 -27.01 23.48
N CYS A 322 7.04 -27.62 23.06
CA CYS A 322 6.90 -29.08 23.01
C CYS A 322 7.93 -29.73 22.06
N GLN A 323 8.19 -29.13 20.90
CA GLN A 323 9.19 -29.62 19.96
C GLN A 323 10.60 -29.53 20.56
N SER A 324 10.92 -28.44 21.26
CA SER A 324 12.20 -28.27 21.96
C SER A 324 12.40 -29.31 23.05
N LEU A 325 11.35 -29.60 23.85
CA LEU A 325 11.38 -30.66 24.86
C LEU A 325 11.58 -32.05 24.25
N ARG A 326 10.91 -32.36 23.14
CA ARG A 326 11.10 -33.64 22.43
C ARG A 326 12.55 -33.83 21.95
N VAL A 327 13.16 -32.77 21.42
CA VAL A 327 14.58 -32.79 21.02
C VAL A 327 15.50 -33.00 22.22
N ALA A 328 15.24 -32.33 23.35
CA ALA A 328 16.03 -32.47 24.56
C ALA A 328 15.93 -33.90 25.16
N LEU A 329 14.72 -34.47 25.22
CA LEU A 329 14.48 -35.83 25.72
C LEU A 329 15.05 -36.90 24.78
N GLY A 330 14.93 -36.72 23.47
CA GLY A 330 15.52 -37.63 22.48
C GLY A 330 17.03 -37.75 22.58
N ASN A 331 17.71 -36.64 22.92
CA ASN A 331 19.16 -36.62 23.09
C ASN A 331 19.64 -37.24 24.43
N SER A 332 18.76 -37.36 25.43
CA SER A 332 19.13 -37.89 26.75
C SER A 332 19.05 -39.42 26.88
N VAL A 333 18.41 -40.13 25.94
CA VAL A 333 18.23 -41.60 26.01
C VAL A 333 19.37 -42.38 25.33
N SER A 334 20.27 -41.71 24.58
CA SER A 334 21.36 -42.38 23.86
C SER A 334 22.65 -42.58 24.66
N SER A 335 22.66 -42.33 25.97
CA SER A 335 23.84 -42.51 26.82
C SER A 335 23.56 -43.43 28.02
N THR A 336 23.11 -44.66 27.75
CA THR A 336 23.31 -45.76 28.72
C THR A 336 24.74 -46.28 28.59
N PRO A 337 25.59 -46.18 29.64
CA PRO A 337 26.90 -46.81 29.64
C PRO A 337 26.70 -48.33 29.62
N THR A 338 27.17 -48.97 28.54
CA THR A 338 27.12 -50.42 28.38
C THR A 338 28.22 -51.02 29.26
N THR A 339 27.86 -51.50 30.45
CA THR A 339 28.75 -52.30 31.30
C THR A 339 28.76 -53.75 30.79
N PRO A 340 29.92 -54.35 30.46
CA PRO A 340 29.97 -55.71 29.92
C PRO A 340 29.88 -56.71 31.08
N LEU A 341 28.78 -57.47 31.15
CA LEU A 341 28.63 -58.56 32.11
C LEU A 341 28.66 -59.93 31.42
N ARG A 342 29.61 -60.70 31.94
CA ARG A 342 30.13 -62.01 31.55
C ARG A 342 29.05 -63.10 31.58
N SER A 343 29.05 -63.90 30.53
CA SER A 343 28.20 -65.06 30.25
C SER A 343 28.33 -66.19 31.29
N GLN A 344 27.21 -66.82 31.65
CA GLN A 344 27.08 -68.28 31.81
C GLN A 344 25.63 -68.78 31.55
N PRO A 345 25.46 -70.05 31.14
CA PRO A 345 24.21 -70.59 30.59
C PRO A 345 23.49 -71.54 31.56
N LEU A 346 22.15 -71.64 31.49
CA LEU A 346 21.36 -72.89 31.31
C LEU A 346 19.85 -72.71 31.66
N MET A 347 19.05 -73.49 30.92
CA MET A 347 17.72 -74.06 31.23
C MET A 347 16.43 -73.22 31.10
N GLN A 348 15.69 -73.57 30.04
CA GLN A 348 14.22 -73.70 29.91
C GLN A 348 13.53 -74.34 31.15
N PRO A 349 12.19 -74.21 31.38
CA PRO A 349 11.12 -74.46 30.38
C PRO A 349 9.79 -73.65 30.46
N SER A 350 8.98 -73.81 29.38
CA SER A 350 7.50 -73.94 29.23
C SER A 350 6.55 -73.28 30.25
N ALA A 351 5.37 -72.70 29.97
CA ALA A 351 4.40 -72.60 28.87
C ALA A 351 3.51 -71.36 29.19
N SER A 352 2.68 -70.72 28.34
CA SER A 352 1.42 -71.21 27.75
C SER A 352 0.56 -70.00 27.29
N ARG A 353 -0.17 -70.17 26.16
CA ARG A 353 -1.44 -69.51 25.72
C ARG A 353 -1.50 -68.04 25.19
N ARG A 354 -1.40 -67.90 23.84
CA ARG A 354 -2.46 -67.58 22.82
C ARG A 354 -3.72 -66.73 23.21
N PRO A 355 -4.49 -66.12 22.24
CA PRO A 355 -4.25 -65.10 21.17
C PRO A 355 -5.50 -64.12 21.04
N PRO A 356 -6.05 -63.64 19.88
CA PRO A 356 -5.61 -62.97 18.61
C PRO A 356 -6.41 -61.62 18.36
N PRO A 357 -6.80 -61.15 17.14
CA PRO A 357 -6.09 -60.80 15.87
C PRO A 357 -6.44 -59.38 15.29
N TYR A 358 -5.70 -58.89 14.29
CA TYR A 358 -6.18 -58.58 12.90
C TYR A 358 -5.12 -57.83 12.07
N SER A 359 -4.97 -58.25 10.81
CA SER A 359 -4.18 -57.64 9.70
C SER A 359 -5.17 -56.96 8.71
N PRO A 360 -4.82 -56.42 7.51
CA PRO A 360 -3.52 -56.40 6.80
C PRO A 360 -3.18 -55.17 5.92
N SER A 361 -1.98 -55.25 5.32
CA SER A 361 -1.60 -54.89 3.93
C SER A 361 -1.37 -53.41 3.55
N THR A 362 -0.14 -53.10 3.13
CA THR A 362 0.18 -52.79 1.72
C THR A 362 1.69 -52.68 1.49
N ASN A 363 2.15 -53.23 0.36
CA ASN A 363 3.21 -52.72 -0.54
C ASN A 363 4.31 -53.71 -0.94
N ARG A 364 4.11 -54.19 -2.17
CA ARG A 364 5.09 -54.71 -3.14
C ARG A 364 4.85 -53.80 -4.35
N THR A 365 5.85 -53.19 -5.00
CA THR A 365 6.62 -53.83 -6.07
C THR A 365 7.80 -52.92 -6.45
N SER A 366 8.95 -53.55 -6.67
CA SER A 366 10.21 -52.99 -7.15
C SER A 366 10.39 -53.24 -8.66
N ARG A 367 11.47 -52.65 -9.25
CA ARG A 367 12.16 -52.95 -10.54
C ARG A 367 11.98 -51.85 -11.61
N ILE A 368 12.94 -51.49 -12.47
CA ILE A 368 14.28 -51.98 -12.86
C ILE A 368 14.96 -50.86 -13.68
N ALA A 369 16.29 -50.76 -13.65
CA ALA A 369 17.12 -49.95 -14.56
C ALA A 369 17.50 -50.74 -15.83
N PRO A 370 18.00 -50.06 -16.89
CA PRO A 370 19.17 -50.65 -17.56
C PRO A 370 20.26 -49.65 -17.99
N VAL A 371 21.43 -50.25 -18.20
CA VAL A 371 22.74 -49.72 -18.60
C VAL A 371 23.07 -50.17 -20.03
N ALA A 372 23.70 -49.31 -20.84
CA ALA A 372 24.69 -49.60 -21.91
C ALA A 372 25.14 -48.24 -22.52
N SER A 373 26.41 -47.78 -22.50
CA SER A 373 27.67 -48.23 -23.14
C SER A 373 27.69 -48.19 -24.69
N SER A 374 28.41 -47.23 -25.30
CA SER A 374 29.69 -47.45 -26.04
C SER A 374 30.08 -46.26 -26.96
N SER A 375 31.36 -46.24 -27.30
CA SER A 375 32.30 -45.21 -27.79
C SER A 375 32.27 -44.86 -29.30
N HIS A 376 32.85 -43.70 -29.69
CA HIS A 376 33.92 -43.60 -30.70
C HIS A 376 34.68 -42.26 -30.66
N LEU A 377 36.01 -42.34 -30.85
CA LEU A 377 37.03 -41.28 -30.93
C LEU A 377 37.17 -40.70 -32.34
N VAL A 378 37.60 -39.43 -32.47
CA VAL A 378 38.75 -38.90 -33.29
C VAL A 378 38.81 -37.35 -33.17
N SER A 379 40.02 -36.80 -32.99
CA SER A 379 40.41 -35.37 -32.82
C SER A 379 40.84 -34.70 -34.16
N PRO A 380 41.60 -33.57 -34.20
CA PRO A 380 41.34 -32.19 -33.74
C PRO A 380 41.61 -31.12 -34.83
N VAL A 381 41.07 -29.88 -34.70
CA VAL A 381 41.74 -28.65 -35.21
C VAL A 381 41.37 -27.45 -34.31
N ALA A 382 42.39 -26.70 -33.90
CA ALA A 382 42.32 -25.51 -33.06
C ALA A 382 41.79 -24.27 -33.80
N SER A 383 41.09 -23.37 -33.08
CA SER A 383 41.19 -21.90 -33.21
C SER A 383 40.24 -21.18 -32.24
N SER A 384 40.77 -20.20 -31.50
CA SER A 384 40.08 -19.28 -30.60
C SER A 384 38.94 -18.48 -31.25
N SER A 385 37.79 -18.36 -30.57
CA SER A 385 37.08 -17.07 -30.34
C SER A 385 35.67 -17.24 -29.74
N ARG A 386 35.37 -16.40 -28.73
CA ARG A 386 34.03 -15.96 -28.25
C ARG A 386 32.90 -17.01 -28.12
N ARG A 387 32.65 -17.47 -26.89
CA ARG A 387 31.34 -18.00 -26.49
C ARG A 387 30.32 -16.85 -26.40
N MET A 388 29.49 -16.72 -27.44
CA MET A 388 28.10 -16.27 -27.25
C MET A 388 27.32 -17.42 -26.60
N ALA A 389 26.48 -17.11 -25.63
CA ALA A 389 25.57 -18.09 -25.04
C ALA A 389 24.60 -18.60 -26.12
N GLU A 390 24.52 -19.92 -26.28
CA GLU A 390 23.49 -20.57 -27.09
C GLU A 390 22.09 -20.22 -26.54
N PRO A 391 21.09 -20.05 -27.44
CA PRO A 391 19.71 -19.89 -27.02
C PRO A 391 19.27 -21.15 -26.28
N ARG A 392 18.77 -20.98 -25.05
CA ARG A 392 18.12 -22.06 -24.30
C ARG A 392 17.05 -22.68 -25.19
N SER A 393 17.09 -24.01 -25.31
CA SER A 393 16.02 -24.81 -25.88
C SER A 393 14.67 -24.41 -25.28
N PRO A 394 13.59 -24.36 -26.08
CA PRO A 394 12.27 -24.00 -25.56
C PRO A 394 11.91 -24.97 -24.43
N THR A 395 11.74 -24.43 -23.22
CA THR A 395 11.17 -25.13 -22.08
C THR A 395 9.83 -25.73 -22.51
N GLU A 396 9.64 -27.01 -22.25
CA GLU A 396 8.34 -27.64 -22.50
C GLU A 396 7.24 -26.83 -21.80
N PRO A 397 6.10 -26.58 -22.47
CA PRO A 397 4.99 -25.86 -21.87
C PRO A 397 4.54 -26.61 -20.60
N SER A 398 4.28 -25.87 -19.52
CA SER A 398 3.71 -26.47 -18.30
C SER A 398 2.38 -27.18 -18.62
N GLY A 399 1.97 -28.11 -17.76
CA GLY A 399 0.69 -28.83 -17.91
C GLY A 399 -0.49 -27.87 -18.13
N LEU A 400 -0.49 -26.74 -17.41
CA LEU A 400 -1.48 -25.68 -17.56
C LEU A 400 -1.48 -25.02 -18.95
N GLU A 401 -0.32 -24.66 -19.51
CA GLU A 401 -0.26 -24.03 -20.83
C GLU A 401 -0.70 -24.98 -21.94
N SER A 402 -0.39 -26.27 -21.77
CA SER A 402 -0.86 -27.32 -22.68
C SER A 402 -2.37 -27.48 -22.61
N PHE A 403 -2.94 -27.44 -21.40
CA PHE A 403 -4.39 -27.50 -21.17
C PHE A 403 -5.13 -26.30 -21.77
N ILE A 404 -4.69 -25.07 -21.46
CA ILE A 404 -5.29 -23.83 -21.99
C ILE A 404 -5.30 -23.86 -23.53
N ARG A 405 -4.24 -24.38 -24.16
CA ARG A 405 -4.17 -24.53 -25.62
C ARG A 405 -5.08 -25.63 -26.16
N ALA A 406 -5.17 -26.76 -25.49
CA ALA A 406 -6.00 -27.89 -25.92
C ALA A 406 -7.51 -27.55 -25.93
N HIS A 407 -7.94 -26.66 -25.03
CA HIS A 407 -9.35 -26.32 -24.83
C HIS A 407 -9.74 -24.90 -25.29
N ASP A 408 -8.86 -24.24 -26.08
CA ASP A 408 -9.08 -22.90 -26.63
C ASP A 408 -9.40 -21.82 -25.59
N LEU A 409 -8.84 -21.94 -24.38
CA LEU A 409 -9.07 -21.01 -23.26
C LEU A 409 -8.10 -19.81 -23.27
N GLN A 410 -7.60 -19.42 -24.44
CA GLN A 410 -6.54 -18.39 -24.53
C GLN A 410 -7.02 -17.01 -24.08
N GLU A 411 -8.29 -16.68 -24.33
CA GLU A 411 -8.91 -15.43 -23.87
C GLU A 411 -9.04 -15.40 -22.34
N SER A 412 -9.28 -16.56 -21.71
CA SER A 412 -9.41 -16.71 -20.25
C SER A 412 -8.07 -16.96 -19.53
N ALA A 413 -6.97 -17.14 -20.25
CA ALA A 413 -5.67 -17.53 -19.67
C ALA A 413 -5.15 -16.53 -18.62
N ILE A 414 -5.37 -15.23 -18.83
CA ILE A 414 -4.97 -14.19 -17.88
C ILE A 414 -5.82 -14.28 -16.60
N ALA A 415 -7.13 -14.47 -16.73
CA ALA A 415 -8.05 -14.59 -15.61
C ALA A 415 -7.77 -15.85 -14.79
N ILE A 416 -7.51 -16.99 -15.43
CA ILE A 416 -7.13 -18.25 -14.78
C ILE A 416 -5.85 -18.06 -13.95
N ARG A 417 -4.81 -17.43 -14.50
CA ARG A 417 -3.56 -17.17 -13.75
C ARG A 417 -3.77 -16.19 -12.59
N TRP A 418 -4.57 -15.14 -12.80
CA TRP A 418 -4.89 -14.19 -11.73
C TRP A 418 -5.65 -14.88 -10.58
N MET A 419 -6.60 -15.75 -10.92
CA MET A 419 -7.39 -16.52 -9.98
C MET A 419 -6.51 -17.42 -9.10
N MET A 420 -5.54 -18.13 -9.70
CA MET A 420 -4.58 -18.98 -8.97
C MET A 420 -3.78 -18.22 -7.91
N HIS A 421 -3.46 -16.95 -8.17
CA HIS A 421 -2.67 -16.13 -7.24
C HIS A 421 -3.51 -15.40 -6.20
N SER A 422 -4.81 -15.20 -6.46
CA SER A 422 -5.65 -14.27 -5.71
C SER A 422 -6.73 -14.96 -4.87
N PHE A 423 -7.10 -16.20 -5.18
CA PHE A 423 -8.16 -16.92 -4.45
C PHE A 423 -7.68 -18.23 -3.82
N HIS A 424 -8.30 -18.56 -2.70
CA HIS A 424 -8.15 -19.86 -2.05
C HIS A 424 -8.69 -20.98 -2.96
N PRO A 425 -8.04 -22.17 -3.05
CA PRO A 425 -8.43 -23.25 -3.97
C PRO A 425 -9.89 -23.69 -3.89
N ALA A 426 -10.49 -23.63 -2.69
CA ALA A 426 -11.91 -23.94 -2.47
C ALA A 426 -12.89 -23.04 -3.25
N LYS A 427 -12.44 -21.87 -3.76
CA LYS A 427 -13.26 -20.94 -4.54
C LYS A 427 -13.08 -21.08 -6.05
N TRP A 428 -12.04 -21.78 -6.52
CA TRP A 428 -11.69 -21.80 -7.94
C TRP A 428 -12.82 -22.34 -8.83
N GLN A 429 -13.59 -23.33 -8.37
CA GLN A 429 -14.70 -23.87 -9.16
C GLN A 429 -15.78 -22.82 -9.45
N ALA A 430 -16.13 -21.98 -8.46
CA ALA A 430 -17.13 -20.94 -8.64
C ALA A 430 -16.63 -19.86 -9.61
N GLU A 431 -15.38 -19.41 -9.44
CA GLU A 431 -14.76 -18.39 -10.29
C GLU A 431 -14.59 -18.88 -11.75
N LEU A 432 -14.27 -20.16 -11.97
CA LEU A 432 -14.18 -20.73 -13.32
C LEU A 432 -15.56 -20.75 -14.01
N LEU A 433 -16.63 -21.03 -13.27
CA LEU A 433 -17.99 -20.99 -13.82
C LEU A 433 -18.41 -19.55 -14.20
N GLU A 434 -17.94 -18.54 -13.46
CA GLU A 434 -18.17 -17.13 -13.81
C GLU A 434 -17.43 -16.69 -15.08
N LEU A 435 -16.35 -17.39 -15.46
CA LEU A 435 -15.64 -17.19 -16.72
C LEU A 435 -16.28 -17.92 -17.92
N ASP A 436 -17.54 -18.35 -17.79
CA ASP A 436 -18.28 -19.17 -18.77
C ASP A 436 -17.55 -20.48 -19.14
N ILE A 437 -16.65 -20.97 -18.29
CA ILE A 437 -15.99 -22.27 -18.48
C ILE A 437 -16.96 -23.35 -18.05
N SER A 438 -17.35 -24.23 -18.99
CA SER A 438 -18.30 -25.31 -18.71
C SER A 438 -17.88 -26.14 -17.49
N GLY A 439 -18.85 -26.60 -16.69
CA GLY A 439 -18.55 -27.29 -15.42
C GLY A 439 -17.65 -28.52 -15.56
N SER A 440 -17.77 -29.28 -16.66
CA SER A 440 -16.87 -30.42 -16.94
C SER A 440 -15.43 -29.97 -17.20
N LEU A 441 -15.27 -28.89 -17.98
CA LEU A 441 -13.95 -28.34 -18.29
C LEU A 441 -13.32 -27.67 -17.06
N ALA A 442 -14.13 -27.04 -16.20
CA ALA A 442 -13.68 -26.50 -14.93
C ALA A 442 -13.14 -27.60 -14.02
N SER A 443 -13.80 -28.77 -13.94
CA SER A 443 -13.29 -29.92 -13.19
C SER A 443 -11.94 -30.44 -13.71
N GLU A 444 -11.81 -30.63 -15.03
CA GLU A 444 -10.53 -31.05 -15.63
C GLU A 444 -9.41 -30.03 -15.40
N LEU A 445 -9.72 -28.74 -15.47
CA LEU A 445 -8.76 -27.67 -15.19
C LEU A 445 -8.33 -27.69 -13.71
N LEU A 446 -9.25 -27.92 -12.78
CA LEU A 446 -8.92 -28.02 -11.34
C LEU A 446 -7.94 -29.17 -11.05
N ASP A 447 -8.07 -30.29 -11.75
CA ASP A 447 -7.12 -31.41 -11.64
C ASP A 447 -5.72 -30.96 -12.08
N VAL A 448 -5.61 -30.31 -13.24
CA VAL A 448 -4.32 -29.76 -13.74
C VAL A 448 -3.73 -28.69 -12.82
N LEU A 449 -4.59 -27.87 -12.20
CA LEU A 449 -4.17 -26.85 -11.25
C LEU A 449 -3.73 -27.42 -9.90
N SER A 450 -4.24 -28.59 -9.51
CA SER A 450 -3.85 -29.27 -8.26
C SER A 450 -2.50 -29.99 -8.35
N GLU A 451 -2.07 -30.33 -9.56
CA GLU A 451 -0.78 -30.98 -9.83
C GLU A 451 0.39 -29.98 -9.94
N ASN A 452 0.11 -28.69 -10.11
CA ASN A 452 1.11 -27.60 -10.17
C ASN A 452 1.18 -26.83 -8.85
#